data_AF-A0A2E8B233-F1
#
_entry.id   AF-A0A2E8B233-F1
#
_cell.length_a   1.000
_cell.length_b   1.000
_cell.length_c   1.000
_cell.angle_alpha   90.00
_cell.angle_beta   90.00
_cell.angle_gamma   90.00
#
_symmetry.space_group_name_H-M   'P 1'
#
loop_
_entity.id
_entity.type
_entity.pdbx_description
1 polymer ?
#
loop_
_entity_poly.entity_id
_entity_poly.type
_entity_poly.pdbx_seq_one_letter_code
_entity_poly.pdbx_strand_id
1 'polypeptide(L)' 'MLGLTVRAIGKLMQLSGLGILPVFIVLELSGTLGPDSGLTELLLAMVFGTVLFYLGRIVEGHAGG' A
#
# COMPACT_ATOMS: atom_id res chain seq x y z
N MET A 1 10.83 23.79 -5.13
CA MET A 1 11.14 22.82 -4.05
C MET A 1 9.91 22.02 -3.60
N LEU A 2 8.74 22.63 -3.41
CA LEU A 2 7.50 21.95 -2.96
C LEU A 2 7.01 20.81 -3.89
N GLY A 3 7.11 20.96 -5.21
CA GLY A 3 6.68 19.91 -6.16
C GLY A 3 7.51 18.61 -6.08
N LEU A 4 8.82 18.71 -5.79
CA LEU A 4 9.69 17.54 -5.62
C LEU A 4 9.31 16.72 -4.39
N THR A 5 8.93 17.38 -3.28
CA THR A 5 8.49 16.72 -2.05
C THR A 5 7.14 16.04 -2.22
N VAL A 6 6.15 16.69 -2.86
CA VAL A 6 4.83 16.07 -3.10
C VAL A 6 4.96 14.85 -4.02
N ARG A 7 5.82 14.92 -5.04
CA ARG A 7 6.13 13.77 -5.90
C ARG A 7 6.76 12.61 -5.12
N ALA A 8 7.70 12.91 -4.23
CA ALA A 8 8.34 11.90 -3.38
C ALA A 8 7.34 11.24 -2.42
N ILE A 9 6.44 12.02 -1.82
CA ILE A 9 5.36 11.51 -0.97
C ILE A 9 4.45 10.57 -1.76
N GLY A 10 4.01 10.95 -2.95
CA GLY A 10 3.19 10.09 -3.81
C GLY A 10 3.87 8.76 -4.14
N LYS A 11 5.17 8.77 -4.43
CA LYS A 11 5.95 7.53 -4.66
C LYS A 11 6.09 6.67 -3.40
N LEU A 12 6.29 7.28 -2.24
CA LEU A 12 6.35 6.54 -0.97
C LEU A 12 5.01 5.86 -0.65
N MET A 13 3.88 6.54 -0.90
CA MET A 13 2.54 5.95 -0.75
C MET A 13 2.33 4.75 -1.67
N GLN A 14 2.83 4.84 -2.91
CA GLN A 14 2.77 3.71 -3.84
C GLN A 14 3.64 2.54 -3.41
N LEU A 15 4.87 2.81 -2.95
CA LEU A 15 5.78 1.77 -2.45
C LEU A 15 5.21 1.09 -1.21
N SER A 16 4.62 1.84 -0.28
CA SER A 16 3.98 1.25 0.91
C SER A 16 2.72 0.46 0.54
N GLY A 17 1.89 0.97 -0.38
CA GLY A 17 0.70 0.25 -0.87
C GLY A 17 1.06 -1.07 -1.58
N LEU A 18 2.12 -1.08 -2.38
CA LEU A 18 2.63 -2.28 -3.05
C LEU A 18 3.23 -3.28 -2.06
N GLY A 19 3.95 -2.80 -1.04
CA GLY A 19 4.60 -3.64 -0.05
C GLY A 19 3.65 -4.29 0.97
N ILE A 20 2.44 -3.75 1.15
CA ILE A 20 1.53 -4.19 2.20
C ILE A 20 1.05 -5.64 1.98
N LEU A 21 0.71 -6.00 0.73
CA LEU A 21 0.20 -7.34 0.44
C LEU A 21 1.27 -8.43 0.61
N PRO A 22 2.50 -8.31 0.08
CA PRO A 22 3.59 -9.24 0.36
C PRO A 22 3.87 -9.41 1.86
N VAL A 23 3.82 -8.32 2.63
CA VAL A 23 3.99 -8.37 4.09
C VAL A 23 2.91 -9.23 4.73
N PHE A 24 1.64 -9.03 4.37
CA PHE A 24 0.53 -9.83 4.91
C PHE A 24 0.59 -11.29 4.45
N ILE A 25 1.06 -11.57 3.23
CA ILE A 25 1.32 -12.95 2.79
C ILE A 25 2.38 -13.62 3.67
N VAL A 26 3.47 -12.92 4.00
CA VAL A 26 4.50 -13.46 4.90
C VAL A 26 3.93 -13.70 6.30
N LEU A 27 3.11 -12.78 6.82
CA LEU A 27 2.47 -12.93 8.12
C LEU A 27 1.49 -14.12 8.15
N GLU A 28 0.71 -14.30 7.08
CA GLU A 28 -0.16 -15.47 6.92
C GLU A 28 0.63 -16.77 6.92
N LEU A 29 1.69 -16.84 6.09
CA LEU A 29 2.54 -18.02 5.98
C LEU A 29 3.31 -18.33 7.29
N SER A 30 3.56 -17.31 8.11
CA SER A 30 4.15 -17.49 9.45
C SER A 30 3.16 -17.97 10.51
N GLY A 31 1.86 -18.05 10.19
CA GLY A 31 0.79 -18.40 11.12
C GLY A 31 0.37 -17.27 12.07
N THR A 32 0.73 -16.02 11.76
CA THR A 32 0.48 -14.87 12.64
C THR A 32 -0.97 -14.35 12.56
N LEU A 33 -1.64 -14.47 11.41
CA LEU A 33 -2.99 -13.89 11.18
C LEU A 33 -4.14 -14.81 11.64
N GLY A 34 -3.83 -15.94 12.28
CA GLY A 34 -4.81 -16.88 12.82
C GLY A 34 -5.48 -17.78 11.76
N PRO A 35 -5.98 -18.97 12.17
CA PRO A 35 -6.46 -20.00 11.23
C PRO A 35 -7.75 -19.65 10.48
N ASP A 36 -8.59 -18.75 11.03
CA ASP A 36 -9.92 -18.45 10.47
C ASP A 36 -9.99 -17.09 9.74
N SER A 37 -9.05 -16.18 10.01
CA SER A 37 -9.09 -14.78 9.55
C SER A 37 -8.11 -14.48 8.41
N GLY A 38 -7.12 -15.33 8.15
CA GLY A 38 -6.04 -15.08 7.21
C GLY A 38 -6.47 -14.61 5.82
N LEU A 39 -7.45 -15.28 5.20
CA LEU A 39 -7.98 -14.86 3.90
C LEU A 39 -8.65 -13.48 3.96
N THR A 40 -9.44 -13.21 5.00
CA THR A 40 -10.12 -11.92 5.17
C THR A 40 -9.10 -10.80 5.35
N GLU A 41 -8.04 -11.03 6.13
CA GLU A 41 -6.96 -10.08 6.34
C GLU A 41 -6.14 -9.82 5.06
N LEU A 42 -5.89 -10.85 4.25
CA LEU A 42 -5.27 -10.70 2.94
C LEU A 42 -6.12 -9.88 1.97
N LEU A 43 -7.43 -10.11 1.94
CA LEU A 43 -8.37 -9.34 1.12
C LEU A 43 -8.41 -7.87 1.55
N LEU A 44 -8.46 -7.61 2.85
CA LEU A 44 -8.41 -6.26 3.41
C LEU A 44 -7.08 -5.56 3.06
N ALA A 45 -5.95 -6.24 3.23
CA ALA A 45 -4.63 -5.73 2.90
C ALA A 45 -4.51 -5.40 1.40
N MET A 46 -5.05 -6.24 0.52
CA MET A 46 -5.07 -6.01 -0.93
C MET A 46 -5.91 -4.76 -1.28
N VAL A 47 -7.12 -4.63 -0.75
CA VAL A 47 -7.98 -3.47 -1.01
C VAL A 47 -7.33 -2.20 -0.50
N PHE A 48 -6.82 -2.22 0.74
CA PHE A 48 -6.15 -1.09 1.35
C PHE A 48 -4.88 -0.68 0.57
N GLY A 49 -4.02 -1.63 0.22
CA GLY A 49 -2.82 -1.38 -0.57
C GLY A 49 -3.13 -0.79 -1.95
N THR A 50 -4.18 -1.29 -2.61
CA THR A 50 -4.65 -0.77 -3.90
C THR A 50 -5.13 0.68 -3.79
N VAL A 51 -5.95 0.99 -2.77
CA VAL A 51 -6.44 2.35 -2.53
C VAL A 51 -5.27 3.29 -2.23
N LEU A 52 -4.36 2.89 -1.36
CA LEU A 52 -3.19 3.69 -1.00
C LEU A 52 -2.29 3.96 -2.20
N PHE A 53 -2.09 2.95 -3.06
CA PHE A 53 -1.33 3.10 -4.30
C PHE A 53 -2.01 4.09 -5.26
N TYR A 54 -3.33 4.00 -5.43
CA TYR A 54 -4.09 4.91 -6.29
C TYR A 54 -4.05 6.34 -5.77
N LEU A 55 -4.18 6.54 -4.47
CA LEU A 55 -4.03 7.86 -3.84
C LEU A 55 -2.61 8.41 -4.07
N GLY A 56 -1.59 7.57 -3.93
CA GLY A 56 -0.21 7.94 -4.22
C GLY A 56 -0.01 8.37 -5.68
N ARG A 57 -0.73 7.78 -6.64
CA ARG A 57 -0.71 8.20 -8.06
C ARG A 57 -1.34 9.57 -8.26
N ILE A 58 -2.47 9.83 -7.59
CA ILE A 58 -3.13 11.14 -7.64
C ILE A 58 -2.21 12.22 -7.05
N VAL A 59 -1.61 11.97 -5.88
CA VAL A 59 -0.69 12.90 -5.20
C VAL A 59 0.55 13.17 -6.07
N GLU A 60 1.14 12.13 -6.68
CA GLU A 60 2.26 12.29 -7.60
C GLU A 60 1.86 13.12 -8.84
N GLY A 61 0.66 12.92 -9.36
CA GLY A 61 0.12 13.65 -10.51
C GLY A 61 -0.10 15.15 -10.24
N HIS A 62 -0.56 15.51 -9.04
CA HIS A 62 -0.74 16.91 -8.62
C HIS A 62 0.59 17.67 -8.49
N ALA A 63 1.71 16.97 -8.35
CA ALA A 63 3.03 17.59 -8.28
C ALA A 63 3.64 17.91 -9.66
N GLY A 64 3.08 17.35 -10.74
CA GLY A 64 3.56 17.48 -12.11
C GLY A 64 2.70 18.38 -13.01
N GLY A 65 1.59 18.90 -12.49
CA GLY A 65 0.71 19.86 -13.18
C GLY A 65 1.07 21.31 -12.91
#